data_AF-A0A522VDT0-F1
#
_entry.id   AF-A0A522VDT0-F1
#
_cell.length_a   1.000
_cell.length_b   1.000
_cell.length_c   1.000
_cell.angle_alpha   90.00
_cell.angle_beta   90.00
_cell.angle_gamma   90.00
#
_symmetry.space_group_name_H-M   'P 1'
#
loop_
_entity.id
_entity.type
_entity.pdbx_description
1 polymer ?
#
loop_
_entity_poly.entity_id
_entity_poly.type
_entity_poly.pdbx_seq_one_letter_code
_entity_poly.pdbx_strand_id
1 'polypeptide(L)' 'VSLSSAARARELDVEYGQLQLEASTWGLHARVARIAAQTLGLGAPEPRRVRVVESEAAAARP' A
#
# COMPACT_ATOMS: atom_id res chain seq x y z
N VAL A 1 0.43 34.88 -21.71
CA VAL A 1 -0.22 34.14 -20.60
C VAL A 1 -0.81 32.79 -21.05
N SER A 2 -1.47 32.68 -22.22
CA SER A 2 -2.13 31.42 -22.66
C SER A 2 -1.23 30.22 -23.02
N LEU A 3 0.04 30.43 -23.38
CA LEU A 3 0.96 29.34 -23.73
C LEU A 3 1.60 28.69 -22.48
N SER A 4 1.73 29.46 -21.40
CA SER A 4 2.26 28.99 -20.12
C SER A 4 1.24 28.11 -19.37
N SER A 5 -0.06 28.38 -19.49
CA SER A 5 -1.10 27.53 -18.88
C SER A 5 -1.20 26.16 -19.56
N ALA A 6 -1.09 26.11 -20.89
CA ALA A 6 -1.12 24.85 -21.64
C ALA A 6 0.10 23.97 -21.34
N ALA A 7 1.28 24.57 -21.17
CA ALA A 7 2.48 23.85 -20.74
C ALA A 7 2.31 23.27 -19.33
N ARG A 8 1.76 24.05 -18.40
CA ARG A 8 1.50 23.60 -17.03
C ARG A 8 0.47 22.48 -16.95
N ALA A 9 -0.57 22.52 -17.79
CA ALA A 9 -1.57 21.46 -17.87
C ALA A 9 -0.94 20.12 -18.31
N ARG A 10 -0.04 20.15 -19.31
CA ARG A 10 0.68 18.95 -19.75
C ARG A 10 1.61 18.38 -18.68
N GLU A 11 2.31 19.23 -17.94
CA GLU A 11 3.13 18.78 -16.81
C GLU A 11 2.28 18.07 -15.75
N LEU A 12 1.13 18.64 -15.41
CA LEU A 12 0.21 18.03 -14.44
C LEU A 12 -0.34 16.68 -14.91
N ASP A 13 -0.65 16.52 -16.20
CA ASP A 13 -1.07 15.21 -16.75
C ASP A 13 0.04 14.16 -16.62
N VAL A 14 1.30 14.55 -16.84
CA VAL A 14 2.45 13.65 -16.67
C VAL A 14 2.65 13.29 -15.20
N GLU A 15 2.65 14.29 -14.31
CA GLU A 15 2.74 14.08 -12.85
C GLU A 15 1.60 13.18 -12.35
N TYR A 16 0.38 13.39 -12.84
CA TYR A 16 -0.78 12.57 -12.48
C TYR A 16 -0.64 11.12 -12.98
N GLY A 17 -0.14 10.92 -14.21
CA GLY A 17 0.18 9.58 -14.72
C GLY A 17 1.22 8.84 -13.88
N GLN A 18 2.27 9.55 -13.41
CA GLN A 18 3.27 8.98 -12.51
C GLN A 18 2.66 8.58 -11.17
N LEU A 19 1.85 9.45 -10.57
CA LEU A 19 1.15 9.15 -9.31
C LEU A 19 0.21 7.95 -9.44
N GLN A 20 -0.45 7.77 -10.59
CA GLN A 20 -1.29 6.58 -10.81
C GLN A 20 -0.46 5.29 -10.86
N LEU A 21 0.72 5.31 -11.49
CA LEU A 21 1.63 4.16 -11.53
C LEU A 21 2.15 3.83 -10.14
N GLU A 22 2.52 4.84 -9.35
CA GLU A 22 2.87 4.67 -7.95
C GLU A 22 1.69 4.09 -7.16
N ALA A 23 0.50 4.68 -7.25
CA ALA A 23 -0.69 4.16 -6.58
C ALA A 23 -1.02 2.71 -6.98
N SER A 24 -0.74 2.31 -8.22
CA SER A 24 -0.89 0.91 -8.66
C SER A 24 0.14 -0.04 -8.06
N THR A 25 1.34 0.46 -7.76
CA THR A 25 2.44 -0.27 -7.11
C THR A 25 2.19 -0.41 -5.62
N TRP A 26 1.81 0.68 -4.93
CA TRP A 26 1.47 0.69 -3.51
C TRP A 26 0.09 0.07 -3.24
N GLY A 27 -0.81 0.12 -4.22
CA GLY A 27 -2.13 -0.54 -4.20
C GLY A 27 -2.04 -2.08 -4.16
N LEU A 28 -0.84 -2.65 -4.30
CA LEU A 28 -0.61 -4.09 -4.17
C LEU A 28 -1.05 -4.62 -2.80
N HIS A 29 -0.87 -3.89 -1.70
CA HIS A 29 -1.35 -4.33 -0.38
C HIS A 29 -2.87 -4.53 -0.36
N ALA A 30 -3.63 -3.58 -0.91
CA ALA A 30 -5.08 -3.69 -1.03
C ALA A 30 -5.49 -4.82 -2.00
N ARG A 31 -4.73 -5.01 -3.08
CA ARG A 31 -4.96 -6.10 -4.04
C ARG A 31 -4.69 -7.47 -3.42
N VAL A 32 -3.60 -7.65 -2.68
CA VAL A 32 -3.24 -8.88 -1.98
C VAL A 32 -4.29 -9.19 -0.90
N ALA A 33 -4.67 -8.20 -0.09
CA ALA A 33 -5.73 -8.36 0.91
C ALA A 33 -7.06 -8.79 0.27
N ARG A 34 -7.43 -8.18 -0.87
CA ARG A 34 -8.64 -8.55 -1.61
C ARG A 34 -8.60 -10.00 -2.12
N ILE A 35 -7.49 -10.41 -2.74
CA ILE A 35 -7.33 -11.79 -3.24
C ILE A 35 -7.32 -12.78 -2.06
N ALA A 36 -6.61 -12.48 -0.98
CA ALA A 36 -6.59 -13.32 0.22
C ALA A 36 -7.99 -13.49 0.84
N ALA A 37 -8.80 -12.42 0.89
CA ALA A 37 -10.17 -12.50 1.35
C ALA A 37 -11.06 -13.34 0.41
N GLN A 38 -10.95 -13.13 -0.90
CA GLN A 38 -11.82 -13.78 -1.89
C GLN A 38 -11.47 -15.25 -2.14
N THR A 39 -10.18 -15.58 -2.16
CA THR A 39 -9.70 -16.92 -2.52
C THR A 39 -9.48 -17.81 -1.30
N LEU A 40 -9.02 -17.22 -0.19
CA LEU A 40 -8.63 -17.97 1.00
C LEU A 40 -9.55 -17.72 2.21
N GLY A 41 -10.53 -16.81 2.08
CA GLY A 41 -11.40 -16.43 3.20
C GLY A 41 -10.65 -15.71 4.33
N LEU A 42 -9.46 -15.16 4.05
CA LEU A 42 -8.63 -14.52 5.07
C LEU A 42 -9.14 -13.12 5.42
N GLY A 43 -8.98 -12.74 6.68
CA GLY A 43 -9.31 -11.41 7.19
C GLY A 43 -8.38 -11.04 8.33
N ALA A 44 -8.47 -9.79 8.78
CA ALA A 44 -7.74 -9.36 9.97
C ALA A 44 -8.18 -10.19 11.19
N PRO A 45 -7.26 -10.69 12.02
CA PRO A 45 -7.63 -11.40 13.23
C PRO A 45 -8.32 -10.45 14.21
N GLU A 46 -9.30 -10.99 14.94
CA GLU A 46 -9.86 -10.34 16.13
C GLU A 46 -8.71 -9.92 17.07
N PRO A 47 -8.66 -8.67 17.56
CA PRO A 47 -7.58 -8.20 18.44
C PRO A 47 -7.37 -9.10 19.66
N ARG A 48 -8.47 -9.67 20.19
CA ARG A 48 -8.45 -10.62 21.32
C ARG A 48 -7.76 -11.96 21.01
N ARG A 49 -7.58 -12.29 19.73
CA ARG A 49 -6.92 -13.52 19.26
C ARG A 49 -5.44 -13.32 18.92
N VAL A 50 -4.96 -12.08 18.93
CA VAL A 50 -3.54 -11.77 18.67
C VAL A 50 -2.74 -12.00 19.96
N ARG A 51 -1.68 -12.80 19.86
CA ARG A 51 -0.75 -13.05 20.96
C ARG A 51 0.66 -12.70 20.51
N VAL A 52 1.37 -11.91 21.31
CA VAL A 52 2.79 -11.65 21.11
C VAL A 52 3.55 -12.81 21.76
N VAL A 53 4.46 -13.43 21.01
CA VAL A 53 5.37 -14.44 21.53
C VAL A 53 6.77 -13.85 21.46
N GLU A 54 7.45 -13.78 22.58
CA GLU A 54 8.85 -13.37 22.61
C GLU A 54 9.71 -14.47 21.98
N SER A 55 10.59 -14.09 21.05
CA SER A 55 11.55 -15.03 20.49
C SER A 55 12.65 -15.30 21.53
N GLU A 56 13.03 -16.55 21.71
CA GLU A 56 14.14 -16.96 22.59
C GLU A 56 15.45 -16.20 22.28
N ALA A 57 15.68 -15.85 21.02
CA ALA A 57 16.82 -15.04 20.59
C ALA A 57 16.74 -13.56 21.05
N ALA A 58 15.54 -13.03 21.27
CA ALA A 58 15.33 -11.69 21.83
C ALA A 58 15.48 -11.69 23.36
N ALA A 59 15.05 -12.76 24.04
CA ALA A 59 15.26 -12.95 25.47
C ALA A 59 16.74 -13.18 25.86
N ALA A 60 17.55 -13.68 24.92
CA ALA A 60 18.98 -13.90 25.10
C ALA A 60 19.84 -12.63 24.95
N ARG A 61 19.25 -11.48 24.58
CA ARG A 61 19.93 -10.19 24.55
C ARG A 61 19.54 -9.40 25.82
N PRO A 62 20.48 -9.09 26.73
CA PRO A 62 20.19 -8.39 27.98
C PRO A 62 19.72 -6.96 27.75
#